data_AF-A0AAD5PFU3-F1
#
_entry.id   AF-A0AAD5PFU3-F1
#
_cell.length_a   1.000
_cell.length_b   1.000
_cell.length_c   1.000
_cell.angle_alpha   90.00
_cell.angle_beta   90.00
_cell.angle_gamma   90.00
#
_symmetry.space_group_name_H-M   'P 1'
#
loop_
_entity.id
_entity.type
_entity.pdbx_description
1 polymer ?
#
loop_
_entity_poly.entity_id
_entity_poly.type
_entity_poly.pdbx_seq_one_letter_code
_entity_poly.pdbx_strand_id
1 'polypeptide(L)'
;IAILGSIYALEEQPFWSPSQFIPILGILLGKSMSSIAMTTHQCLDSINIHGPVMETRLALGASRYEAIKPFATEVIRMSMLPIIVQLSVMGMINIPGTMVGQLMAGMSMQNAVIYQQCTMYMITASSALGVVMAVVVK
;
A
#
# COMPACT_ATOMS: atom_id res chain seq x y z
N ILE A 1 2.21 -10.53 6.02
CA ILE A 1 0.90 -9.82 6.07
C ILE A 1 -0.19 -10.68 5.44
N ALA A 2 -0.02 -11.18 4.22
CA ALA A 2 -1.00 -12.08 3.58
C ALA A 2 -1.37 -13.29 4.46
N ILE A 3 -0.37 -14.04 4.95
CA ILE A 3 -0.56 -15.23 5.79
C ILE A 3 -1.16 -14.88 7.17
N LEU A 4 -0.67 -13.82 7.81
CA LEU A 4 -1.19 -13.39 9.11
C LEU A 4 -2.63 -12.87 9.00
N GLY A 5 -2.96 -12.12 7.95
CA GLY A 5 -4.31 -11.61 7.75
C GLY A 5 -5.30 -12.69 7.33
N SER A 6 -4.90 -13.69 6.53
CA SER A 6 -5.81 -14.80 6.21
C SER A 6 -6.15 -15.65 7.44
N ILE A 7 -5.17 -15.87 8.34
CA ILE A 7 -5.36 -16.67 9.55
C ILE A 7 -6.16 -15.90 10.62
N TYR A 8 -5.82 -14.64 10.89
CA TYR A 8 -6.37 -13.90 12.03
C TYR A 8 -7.56 -12.99 11.69
N ALA A 9 -7.63 -12.46 10.47
CA ALA A 9 -8.66 -11.46 10.11
C ALA A 9 -9.84 -12.05 9.35
N LEU A 10 -9.64 -13.12 8.57
CA LEU A 10 -10.71 -13.75 7.79
C LEU A 10 -11.30 -15.00 8.48
N GLU A 11 -10.68 -15.50 9.57
CA GLU A 11 -11.05 -16.75 10.26
C GLU A 11 -11.30 -17.93 9.30
N GLU A 12 -10.62 -17.96 8.15
CA GLU A 12 -10.81 -19.02 7.17
C GLU A 12 -10.17 -20.32 7.67
N GLN A 13 -11.01 -21.31 7.96
CA GLN A 13 -10.59 -22.68 8.18
C GLN A 13 -11.00 -23.56 6.99
N PRO A 14 -10.06 -24.00 6.14
CA PRO A 14 -8.62 -23.80 6.16
C PRO A 14 -8.12 -22.56 5.39
N PHE A 15 -7.11 -21.86 5.92
CA PHE A 15 -6.54 -20.63 5.33
C PHE A 15 -5.88 -20.83 3.95
N TRP A 16 -5.63 -22.08 3.55
CA TRP A 16 -5.05 -22.46 2.26
C TRP A 16 -6.09 -22.80 1.20
N SER A 17 -7.37 -22.47 1.44
CA SER A 17 -8.43 -22.60 0.43
C SER A 17 -8.02 -21.84 -0.85
N PRO A 18 -7.77 -22.55 -1.98
CA PRO A 18 -7.20 -21.92 -3.17
C PRO A 18 -8.09 -20.82 -3.76
N SER A 19 -9.41 -20.95 -3.61
CA SER A 19 -10.41 -20.02 -4.16
C SER A 19 -10.34 -18.63 -3.55
N GLN A 20 -9.87 -18.49 -2.31
CA GLN A 20 -9.79 -17.22 -1.57
C GLN A 20 -8.35 -16.74 -1.42
N PHE A 21 -7.43 -17.65 -1.14
CA PHE A 21 -6.03 -17.32 -0.89
C PHE A 21 -5.31 -16.78 -2.13
N ILE A 22 -5.54 -17.39 -3.31
CA ILE A 22 -4.88 -16.99 -4.55
C ILE A 22 -5.26 -15.55 -4.97
N PRO A 23 -6.55 -15.17 -5.02
CA PRO A 23 -6.94 -13.79 -5.33
C PRO A 23 -6.39 -12.76 -4.34
N ILE A 24 -6.44 -13.06 -3.03
CA ILE A 24 -5.97 -12.14 -1.98
C ILE A 24 -4.47 -11.88 -2.15
N LEU A 25 -3.67 -12.93 -2.34
CA LEU A 25 -2.24 -12.81 -2.62
C LEU A 25 -1.97 -11.98 -3.88
N GLY A 26 -2.68 -12.26 -4.97
CA GLY A 26 -2.53 -11.52 -6.22
C GLY A 26 -2.81 -10.03 -6.06
N ILE A 27 -3.88 -9.67 -5.34
CA ILE A 27 -4.24 -8.27 -5.09
C ILE A 27 -3.20 -7.60 -4.18
N LEU A 28 -2.77 -8.26 -3.10
CA LEU A 28 -1.75 -7.74 -2.18
C LEU A 28 -0.42 -7.48 -2.88
N LEU A 29 0.05 -8.46 -3.66
CA LEU A 29 1.30 -8.34 -4.41
C LEU A 29 1.19 -7.27 -5.49
N GLY A 30 0.11 -7.26 -6.26
CA GLY A 30 -0.11 -6.24 -7.29
C GLY A 30 -0.13 -4.82 -6.74
N LYS A 31 -0.91 -4.58 -5.68
CA LYS A 31 -1.02 -3.25 -5.06
C LYS A 31 0.28 -2.79 -4.41
N SER A 32 0.97 -3.69 -3.71
CA SER A 32 2.27 -3.36 -3.11
C SER A 32 3.34 -3.11 -4.18
N MET A 33 3.41 -3.93 -5.23
CA MET A 33 4.35 -3.73 -6.35
C MET A 33 4.13 -2.39 -7.04
N SER A 34 2.87 -2.04 -7.38
CA SER A 34 2.56 -0.74 -7.98
C SER A 34 2.93 0.43 -7.06
N SER A 35 2.70 0.29 -5.75
CA SER A 35 3.06 1.33 -4.78
C SER A 35 4.57 1.52 -4.66
N ILE A 36 5.34 0.42 -4.62
CA ILE A 36 6.81 0.44 -4.61
C ILE A 36 7.37 1.07 -5.90
N ALA A 37 6.82 0.69 -7.06
CA ALA A 37 7.25 1.24 -8.34
C ALA A 37 7.01 2.76 -8.39
N MET A 38 5.81 3.21 -8.00
CA MET A 38 5.46 4.63 -7.93
C MET A 38 6.39 5.40 -6.98
N THR A 39 6.65 4.85 -5.79
CA THR A 39 7.57 5.45 -4.81
C THR A 39 8.98 5.59 -5.38
N THR A 40 9.48 4.55 -6.06
CA THR A 40 10.82 4.54 -6.64
C THR A 40 10.95 5.60 -7.73
N HIS A 41 9.96 5.71 -8.61
CA HIS A 41 9.90 6.76 -9.63
C HIS A 41 9.88 8.15 -9.01
N GLN A 42 9.00 8.40 -8.03
CA GLN A 42 8.91 9.70 -7.35
C GLN A 42 10.18 10.07 -6.59
N CYS A 43 10.90 9.09 -6.05
CA CYS A 43 12.18 9.31 -5.39
C CYS A 43 13.25 9.78 -6.38
N LEU A 44 13.35 9.10 -7.53
CA LEU A 44 14.26 9.48 -8.62
C LEU A 44 13.94 10.88 -9.16
N ASP A 45 12.65 11.17 -9.38
CA ASP A 45 12.21 12.49 -9.84
C ASP A 45 12.51 13.58 -8.80
N SER A 46 12.32 13.28 -7.51
CA SER A 46 12.64 14.23 -6.43
C SER A 46 14.12 14.57 -6.38
N ILE A 47 15.01 13.60 -6.66
CA ILE A 47 16.46 13.83 -6.73
C ILE A 47 16.81 14.70 -7.95
N ASN A 48 16.20 14.43 -9.11
CA ASN A 48 16.45 15.23 -10.32
C ASN A 48 15.97 16.69 -10.16
N ILE A 49 14.81 16.90 -9.55
CA ILE A 49 14.23 18.24 -9.36
C ILE A 49 14.93 19.00 -8.24
N HIS A 50 15.20 18.34 -7.11
CA HIS A 50 15.73 19.00 -5.91
C HIS A 50 17.23 18.80 -5.70
N GLY A 51 17.94 18.23 -6.68
CA GLY A 51 19.38 18.01 -6.67
C GLY A 51 20.18 19.23 -6.20
N PRO A 52 19.96 20.43 -6.77
CA PRO A 52 20.68 21.64 -6.35
C PRO A 52 20.44 22.01 -4.86
N VAL A 53 19.23 21.77 -4.35
CA VAL A 53 18.89 22.02 -2.94
C VAL A 53 19.56 21.00 -2.03
N MET A 54 19.63 19.74 -2.44
CA MET A 54 20.35 18.69 -1.70
C MET A 54 21.85 18.98 -1.66
N GLU A 55 22.45 19.37 -2.78
CA GLU A 55 23.87 19.75 -2.87
C GLU A 55 24.19 20.95 -1.97
N THR A 56 23.32 21.96 -1.95
CA THR A 56 23.48 23.13 -1.07
C THR A 56 23.47 22.71 0.40
N ARG A 57 22.57 21.79 0.80
CA ARG A 57 22.54 21.28 2.19
C ARG A 57 23.80 20.49 2.54
N LEU A 58 24.29 19.67 1.61
CA LEU A 58 25.55 18.93 1.80
C LEU A 58 26.75 19.90 1.91
N ALA A 59 26.77 20.97 1.12
CA ALA A 59 27.81 22.00 1.17
C ALA A 59 27.79 22.79 2.49
N LEU A 60 26.61 22.95 3.11
CA LEU A 60 26.46 23.54 4.45
C LEU A 60 26.80 22.56 5.60
N GLY A 61 27.26 21.35 5.29
CA GLY A 61 27.71 20.36 6.27
C GLY A 61 26.63 19.40 6.77
N ALA A 62 25.44 19.36 6.15
CA ALA A 62 24.41 18.37 6.51
C ALA A 62 24.83 16.95 6.10
N SER A 63 24.42 15.95 6.87
CA SER A 63 24.60 14.55 6.49
C SER A 63 23.69 14.16 5.32
N ARG A 64 24.04 13.08 4.60
CA ARG A 64 23.21 12.53 3.50
C ARG A 64 21.77 12.27 3.93
N TYR A 65 21.59 11.74 5.14
CA TYR A 65 20.27 11.47 5.71
C TYR A 65 19.48 12.74 5.99
N GLU A 66 20.11 13.79 6.53
CA GLU A 66 19.44 15.06 6.81
C GLU A 66 19.06 15.81 5.52
N ALA A 67 19.90 15.73 4.48
CA ALA A 67 19.63 16.35 3.20
C ALA A 67 18.41 15.71 2.49
N ILE A 68 18.24 14.38 2.59
CA ILE A 68 17.21 13.60 1.89
C ILE A 68 15.91 13.49 2.69
N LYS A 69 15.96 13.48 4.04
CA LYS A 69 14.80 13.29 4.94
C LYS A 69 13.52 14.03 4.55
N PRO A 70 13.52 15.35 4.24
CA PRO A 70 12.28 16.05 3.88
C PRO A 70 11.68 15.53 2.57
N PHE A 71 12.51 15.18 1.58
CA PHE A 71 12.06 14.66 0.30
C PHE A 71 11.57 13.22 0.40
N ALA A 72 12.27 12.38 1.16
CA ALA A 72 11.84 11.02 1.47
C ALA A 72 10.45 10.99 2.12
N THR A 73 10.21 11.87 3.10
CA THR A 73 8.91 11.95 3.78
C THR A 73 7.78 12.34 2.82
N GLU A 74 8.05 13.28 1.91
CA GLU A 74 7.08 13.74 0.93
C GLU A 74 6.75 12.65 -0.11
N VAL A 75 7.76 11.93 -0.59
CA VAL A 75 7.57 10.82 -1.53
C VAL A 75 6.72 9.71 -0.90
N ILE A 76 6.98 9.34 0.36
CA ILE A 76 6.17 8.35 1.09
C ILE A 76 4.71 8.83 1.18
N ARG A 77 4.50 10.11 1.53
CA ARG A 77 3.17 10.70 1.65
C ARG A 77 2.42 10.66 0.32
N MET A 78 3.07 11.07 -0.77
CA MET A 78 2.49 11.11 -2.10
C MET A 78 2.15 9.70 -2.63
N SER A 79 2.99 8.71 -2.34
CA SER A 79 2.77 7.33 -2.74
C SER A 79 1.66 6.63 -1.94
N MET A 80 1.43 7.03 -0.69
CA MET A 80 0.36 6.47 0.16
C MET A 80 -0.99 7.17 -0.02
N LEU A 81 -1.01 8.40 -0.51
CA LEU A 81 -2.23 9.21 -0.65
C LEU A 81 -3.35 8.50 -1.43
N PRO A 82 -3.10 7.82 -2.57
CA PRO A 82 -4.16 7.11 -3.30
C PRO A 82 -4.82 6.01 -2.47
N ILE A 83 -4.05 5.29 -1.65
CA ILE A 83 -4.55 4.22 -0.79
C ILE A 83 -5.43 4.79 0.33
N ILE A 84 -4.98 5.89 0.94
CA ILE A 84 -5.73 6.57 2.01
C ILE A 84 -7.05 7.13 1.49
N VAL A 85 -7.04 7.78 0.31
CA VAL A 85 -8.25 8.31 -0.31
C VAL A 85 -9.20 7.17 -0.66
N GLN A 86 -8.69 6.07 -1.23
CA GLN A 86 -9.49 4.91 -1.54
C GLN A 86 -10.12 4.28 -0.28
N LEU A 87 -9.37 4.17 0.81
CA LEU A 87 -9.87 3.70 2.11
C LEU A 87 -10.94 4.64 2.69
N SER A 88 -10.80 5.95 2.50
CA SER A 88 -11.72 6.96 3.06
C SER A 88 -13.07 6.97 2.34
N VAL A 89 -13.08 6.77 1.02
CA VAL A 89 -14.31 6.80 0.20
C VAL A 89 -15.02 5.42 0.19
N MET A 90 -14.29 4.39 0.59
CA MET A 90 -14.76 3.02 0.73
C MET A 90 -16.03 2.94 1.59
N GLY A 91 -17.10 2.36 1.04
CA GLY A 91 -18.35 2.17 1.79
C GLY A 91 -19.24 3.42 1.91
N MET A 92 -18.74 4.62 1.61
CA MET A 92 -19.58 5.82 1.46
C MET A 92 -20.12 5.95 0.03
N ILE A 93 -19.23 5.88 -0.96
CA ILE A 93 -19.58 6.15 -2.37
C ILE A 93 -19.26 4.95 -3.25
N ASN A 94 -18.13 4.28 -2.99
CA ASN A 94 -17.64 3.25 -3.89
C ASN A 94 -17.79 1.86 -3.27
N ILE A 95 -18.53 0.99 -3.95
CA ILE A 95 -18.55 -0.45 -3.68
C ILE A 95 -17.50 -1.09 -4.60
N PRO A 96 -16.43 -1.68 -4.05
CA PRO A 96 -15.39 -2.30 -4.87
C PRO A 96 -15.95 -3.41 -5.75
N GLY A 97 -15.42 -3.52 -6.97
CA GLY A 97 -15.81 -4.60 -7.88
C GLY A 97 -15.59 -6.00 -7.30
N THR A 98 -14.58 -6.19 -6.44
CA THR A 98 -14.32 -7.45 -5.72
C THR A 98 -15.46 -7.81 -4.75
N MET A 99 -16.00 -6.81 -4.05
CA MET A 99 -17.14 -6.99 -3.15
C MET A 99 -18.41 -7.31 -3.94
N VAL A 100 -18.66 -6.62 -5.06
CA VAL A 100 -19.78 -6.94 -5.96
C VAL A 100 -19.66 -8.36 -6.51
N GLY A 101 -18.45 -8.79 -6.89
CA GLY A 101 -18.20 -10.16 -7.34
C GLY A 101 -18.54 -11.21 -6.27
N GLN A 102 -18.19 -10.95 -5.00
CA GLN A 102 -18.54 -11.82 -3.88
C GLN A 102 -20.06 -11.88 -3.65
N LEU A 103 -20.75 -10.74 -3.76
CA LEU A 103 -22.22 -10.68 -3.67
C LEU A 103 -22.88 -11.51 -4.79
N MET A 104 -22.40 -11.40 -6.03
CA MET A 104 -22.91 -12.18 -7.16
C MET A 104 -22.62 -13.69 -7.01
N ALA A 105 -21.54 -14.05 -6.32
CA ALA A 105 -21.21 -15.43 -5.99
C ALA A 105 -22.09 -16.03 -4.86
N GLY A 106 -23.06 -15.27 -4.33
CA GLY A 106 -23.99 -15.72 -3.29
C GLY A 106 -23.48 -15.53 -1.86
N MET A 107 -22.39 -14.78 -1.66
CA MET A 107 -21.93 -14.42 -0.31
C MET A 107 -22.90 -13.43 0.33
N SER A 108 -23.14 -13.58 1.64
CA SER A 108 -23.98 -12.63 2.38
C SER A 108 -23.34 -11.23 2.39
N MET A 109 -24.19 -10.19 2.34
CA MET A 109 -23.71 -8.79 2.28
C MET A 109 -22.82 -8.42 3.47
N GLN A 110 -23.19 -8.92 4.65
CA GLN A 110 -22.47 -8.65 5.89
C GLN A 110 -21.05 -9.24 5.85
N ASN A 111 -20.91 -10.46 5.32
CA ASN A 111 -19.60 -11.08 5.16
C ASN A 111 -18.77 -10.37 4.09
N ALA A 112 -19.35 -10.06 2.92
CA ALA A 112 -18.64 -9.37 1.85
C ALA A 112 -18.05 -8.02 2.29
N VAL A 113 -18.79 -7.23 3.10
CA VAL A 113 -18.29 -5.96 3.66
C VAL A 113 -17.08 -6.19 4.57
N ILE A 114 -17.18 -7.10 5.54
CA ILE A 114 -16.13 -7.36 6.53
C ILE A 114 -14.86 -7.86 5.83
N TYR A 115 -15.00 -8.83 4.92
CA TYR A 115 -13.90 -9.38 4.14
C TYR A 115 -13.18 -8.30 3.34
N GLN A 116 -13.95 -7.43 2.70
CA GLN A 116 -13.41 -6.37 1.89
C GLN A 116 -12.67 -5.31 2.75
N GLN A 117 -13.21 -4.97 3.92
CA GLN A 117 -12.56 -4.04 4.85
C GLN A 117 -11.24 -4.60 5.38
N CYS A 118 -11.22 -5.88 5.79
CA CYS A 118 -10.00 -6.58 6.19
C CYS A 118 -8.95 -6.57 5.08
N THR A 119 -9.37 -6.83 3.85
CA THR A 119 -8.48 -6.83 2.67
C THR A 119 -7.87 -5.44 2.43
N MET A 120 -8.65 -4.36 2.57
CA MET A 120 -8.12 -3.00 2.41
C MET A 120 -7.08 -2.65 3.48
N TYR A 121 -7.28 -3.06 4.73
CA TYR A 121 -6.27 -2.88 5.77
C TYR A 121 -5.00 -3.68 5.47
N MET A 122 -5.13 -4.91 4.98
CA MET A 122 -3.98 -5.72 4.57
C MET A 122 -3.18 -5.07 3.43
N ILE A 123 -3.87 -4.55 2.40
CA ILE A 123 -3.24 -3.82 1.29
C ILE A 123 -2.51 -2.59 1.84
N THR A 124 -3.16 -1.81 2.69
CA THR A 124 -2.59 -0.59 3.26
C THR A 124 -1.32 -0.89 4.06
N ALA A 125 -1.36 -1.90 4.93
CA ALA A 125 -0.20 -2.32 5.71
C ALA A 125 0.95 -2.83 4.82
N SER A 126 0.63 -3.63 3.80
CA SER A 126 1.63 -4.19 2.88
C SER A 126 2.30 -3.13 2.03
N SER A 127 1.52 -2.19 1.48
CA SER A 127 2.05 -1.09 0.71
C SER A 127 2.85 -0.13 1.60
N ALA A 128 2.37 0.21 2.80
CA ALA A 128 3.11 1.06 3.73
C ALA A 128 4.51 0.51 4.03
N LEU A 129 4.59 -0.78 4.36
CA LEU A 129 5.89 -1.44 4.61
C LEU A 129 6.76 -1.48 3.35
N GLY A 130 6.18 -1.75 2.18
CA GLY A 130 6.89 -1.75 0.90
C GLY A 130 7.47 -0.37 0.56
N VAL A 131 6.69 0.70 0.73
CA VAL A 131 7.10 2.09 0.47
C VAL A 131 8.21 2.52 1.43
N VAL A 132 8.07 2.24 2.73
CA VAL A 132 9.11 2.57 3.72
C VAL A 132 10.40 1.82 3.40
N MET A 133 10.33 0.53 3.11
CA MET A 133 11.51 -0.25 2.73
C MET A 133 12.14 0.28 1.45
N ALA A 134 11.35 0.64 0.43
CA ALA A 134 11.87 1.19 -0.82
C ALA A 134 12.66 2.50 -0.62
N VAL A 135 12.27 3.32 0.35
CA VAL A 135 12.93 4.59 0.67
C VAL A 135 14.13 4.39 1.60
N VAL A 136 14.05 3.45 2.55
CA VAL A 136 15.12 3.21 3.54
C VAL A 136 16.27 2.37 2.98
N VAL A 137 16.02 1.49 2.00
CA VAL A 137 17.02 0.52 1.48
C VAL A 137 18.12 1.18 0.60
N LYS A 138 18.23 2.51 0.54
CA LYS A 138 19.36 3.20 -0.09
C LYS A 138 19.89 4.37 0.75
#